data_AF-A0A1Q3C1W3-F1
#
_entry.id   AF-A0A1Q3C1W3-F1
#
_cell.length_a   1.000
_cell.length_b   1.000
_cell.length_c   1.000
_cell.angle_alpha   90.00
_cell.angle_beta   90.00
_cell.angle_gamma   90.00
#
_symmetry.space_group_name_H-M   'P 1'
#
loop_
_entity.id
_entity.type
_entity.pdbx_description
1 polymer ?
#
loop_
_entity_poly.entity_id
_entity_poly.type
_entity_poly.pdbx_seq_one_letter_code
_entity_poly.pdbx_strand_id
1 'polypeptide(L)'
;MTSKDSYGIMLSSSGKYKVVRLFLEDSSHIGCEIFTVGSRSWRAVNGPSSGLISGFRERPVSAQSDYIVSMDIDKEKFLTITLPTVSRRYDRIFESSGFLGFVTHAEPDCIEIWILKDLCGDNWLKEHSIIGSFSKDYVLISALGNGREVFLKKINGDKFHDVYNYELQELKKIKVDCNLSQIISISVPHVNSLASWEALPELW
;
A
#
# COMPACT_ATOMS: atom_id res chain seq x y z
N MET A 1 10.52 21.83 -11.04
CA MET A 1 9.10 21.83 -10.63
C MET A 1 8.63 20.38 -10.58
N THR A 2 8.60 19.78 -9.40
CA THR A 2 7.97 18.47 -9.21
C THR A 2 6.46 18.68 -9.11
N SER A 3 5.71 18.07 -10.02
CA SER A 3 4.24 18.02 -10.02
C SER A 3 3.72 17.71 -8.61
N LYS A 4 2.81 18.55 -8.08
CA LYS A 4 2.14 18.39 -6.78
C LYS A 4 0.82 17.59 -6.90
N ASP A 5 0.71 16.81 -7.96
CA ASP A 5 -0.49 16.05 -8.29
C ASP A 5 -0.21 14.56 -8.14
N SER A 6 -1.19 13.84 -7.60
CA SER A 6 -1.27 12.39 -7.63
C SER A 6 -2.48 11.97 -8.44
N TYR A 7 -2.35 10.85 -9.14
CA TYR A 7 -3.39 10.29 -9.99
C TYR A 7 -3.63 8.84 -9.58
N GLY A 8 -4.85 8.35 -9.77
CA GLY A 8 -5.14 6.92 -9.73
C GLY A 8 -6.29 6.58 -10.67
N ILE A 9 -6.34 5.33 -11.13
CA ILE A 9 -7.33 4.86 -12.10
C ILE A 9 -8.00 3.60 -11.55
N MET A 10 -9.32 3.54 -11.65
CA MET A 10 -10.08 2.40 -11.15
C MET A 10 -11.33 2.14 -12.01
N LEU A 11 -11.71 0.88 -12.13
CA LEU A 11 -12.95 0.47 -12.77
C LEU A 11 -14.10 0.61 -11.75
N SER A 12 -15.16 1.31 -12.12
CA SER A 12 -16.37 1.40 -11.30
C SER A 12 -17.30 0.21 -11.54
N SER A 13 -18.20 -0.06 -10.59
CA SER A 13 -19.28 -1.06 -10.74
C SER A 13 -20.14 -0.86 -11.99
N SER A 14 -20.20 0.36 -12.52
CA SER A 14 -20.88 0.69 -13.77
C SER A 14 -20.14 0.22 -15.04
N GLY A 15 -18.98 -0.40 -14.92
CA GLY A 15 -18.13 -0.84 -16.03
C GLY A 15 -17.34 0.29 -16.70
N LYS A 16 -17.34 1.49 -16.11
CA LYS A 16 -16.57 2.64 -16.62
C LYS A 16 -15.32 2.87 -15.79
N TYR A 17 -14.19 3.11 -16.46
CA TYR A 17 -12.98 3.58 -15.80
C TYR A 17 -13.16 5.02 -15.33
N LYS A 18 -12.68 5.29 -14.12
CA LYS A 18 -12.57 6.63 -13.56
C LYS A 18 -11.10 6.90 -13.22
N VAL A 19 -10.65 8.10 -13.56
CA VAL A 19 -9.34 8.63 -13.17
C VAL A 19 -9.58 9.67 -12.08
N VAL A 20 -8.98 9.46 -10.93
CA VAL A 20 -8.99 10.41 -9.81
C VAL A 20 -7.69 11.19 -9.85
N ARG A 21 -7.79 12.50 -9.64
CA ARG A 21 -6.67 13.41 -9.52
C ARG A 21 -6.77 14.11 -8.17
N LEU A 22 -5.72 13.96 -7.36
CA LEU A 22 -5.54 14.70 -6.12
C LEU A 22 -4.46 15.75 -6.33
N PHE A 23 -4.68 16.98 -5.87
CA PHE A 23 -3.70 18.06 -5.99
C PHE A 23 -3.76 18.98 -4.78
N LEU A 24 -2.64 19.63 -4.47
CA LEU A 24 -2.59 20.65 -3.44
C LEU A 24 -3.10 21.99 -3.98
N GLU A 25 -4.12 22.54 -3.35
CA GLU A 25 -4.57 23.91 -3.56
C GLU A 25 -3.72 24.90 -2.74
N ASP A 26 -3.75 26.17 -3.13
CA ASP A 26 -2.96 27.26 -2.52
C ASP A 26 -3.23 27.44 -1.01
N SER A 27 -4.36 26.92 -0.52
CA SER A 27 -4.82 26.99 0.88
C SER A 27 -4.38 25.80 1.75
N SER A 28 -3.45 24.96 1.28
CA SER A 28 -3.12 23.65 1.90
C SER A 28 -4.29 22.67 1.99
N HIS A 29 -5.38 22.94 1.26
CA HIS A 29 -6.45 21.98 1.06
C HIS A 29 -6.09 21.04 -0.09
N ILE A 30 -6.67 19.85 -0.06
CA ILE A 30 -6.45 18.84 -1.08
C ILE A 30 -7.66 18.87 -2.00
N GLY A 31 -7.45 19.38 -3.21
CA GLY A 31 -8.40 19.32 -4.29
C GLY A 31 -8.52 17.89 -4.81
N CYS A 32 -9.72 17.50 -5.22
CA CYS A 32 -9.99 16.21 -5.82
C CYS A 32 -10.91 16.36 -7.03
N GLU A 33 -10.51 15.76 -8.14
CA GLU A 33 -11.28 15.73 -9.37
C GLU A 33 -11.35 14.31 -9.92
N ILE A 34 -12.48 13.98 -10.55
CA ILE A 34 -12.68 12.70 -11.21
C ILE A 34 -12.99 12.92 -12.69
N PHE A 35 -12.29 12.18 -13.55
CA PHE A 35 -12.59 12.02 -14.96
C PHE A 35 -13.15 10.62 -15.21
N THR A 36 -14.36 10.51 -15.74
CA THR A 36 -14.91 9.21 -16.16
C THR A 36 -14.59 9.00 -17.63
N VAL A 37 -13.98 7.88 -17.99
CA VAL A 37 -13.66 7.59 -19.39
C VAL A 37 -14.93 7.61 -20.24
N GLY A 38 -14.91 8.39 -21.31
CA GLY A 38 -16.07 8.70 -22.16
C GLY A 38 -16.83 9.97 -21.76
N SER A 39 -16.50 10.61 -20.64
CA SER A 39 -16.93 11.99 -20.35
C SER A 39 -16.08 13.00 -21.14
N ARG A 40 -16.49 14.26 -21.14
CA ARG A 40 -15.79 15.37 -21.82
C ARG A 40 -15.02 16.30 -20.88
N SER A 41 -15.14 16.09 -19.57
CA SER A 41 -14.54 16.99 -18.58
C SER A 41 -14.31 16.28 -17.25
N TRP A 42 -13.39 16.84 -16.47
CA TRP A 42 -13.20 16.54 -15.06
C TRP A 42 -14.37 17.09 -14.25
N ARG A 43 -14.70 16.44 -13.15
CA ARG A 43 -15.69 16.91 -12.16
C ARG A 43 -15.04 16.99 -10.80
N ALA A 44 -15.19 18.14 -10.14
CA ALA A 44 -14.75 18.32 -8.77
C ALA A 44 -15.58 17.45 -7.80
N VAL A 45 -14.89 16.88 -6.82
CA VAL A 45 -15.46 16.13 -5.70
C VAL A 45 -14.79 16.56 -4.41
N ASN A 46 -15.41 16.24 -3.27
CA ASN A 46 -14.82 16.53 -1.97
C ASN A 46 -13.53 15.72 -1.80
N GLY A 47 -12.41 16.41 -1.59
CA GLY A 47 -11.14 15.78 -1.25
C GLY A 47 -11.11 15.23 0.19
N PRO A 48 -10.06 14.47 0.52
CA PRO A 48 -9.82 14.02 1.88
C PRO A 48 -9.55 15.20 2.82
N SER A 49 -9.86 15.05 4.11
CA SER A 49 -9.65 16.11 5.09
C SER A 49 -8.17 16.52 5.17
N SER A 50 -7.89 17.82 5.14
CA SER A 50 -6.53 18.39 5.01
C SER A 50 -5.57 17.98 6.15
N GLY A 51 -6.08 17.69 7.35
CA GLY A 51 -5.29 17.16 8.47
C GLY A 51 -4.86 15.70 8.33
N LEU A 52 -5.42 14.96 7.35
CA LEU A 52 -5.18 13.54 7.15
C LEU A 52 -4.06 13.24 6.15
N ILE A 53 -3.49 14.21 5.46
CA ILE A 53 -2.43 13.93 4.48
C ILE A 53 -1.30 14.93 4.70
N SER A 54 -0.48 14.66 5.72
CA SER A 54 0.81 15.32 5.91
C SER A 54 1.81 14.95 4.79
N GLY A 55 1.56 13.84 4.09
CA GLY A 55 2.50 13.13 3.23
C GLY A 55 2.34 13.33 1.72
N PHE A 56 1.72 14.42 1.22
CA PHE A 56 1.67 14.69 -0.24
C PHE A 56 3.06 14.78 -0.91
N ARG A 57 4.12 14.84 -0.11
CA ARG A 57 5.53 14.89 -0.52
C ARG A 57 6.29 13.58 -0.27
N GLU A 58 5.66 12.62 0.40
CA GLU A 58 6.33 11.38 0.80
C GLU A 58 6.34 10.36 -0.34
N ARG A 59 7.36 9.48 -0.30
CA ARG A 59 7.54 8.48 -1.34
C ARG A 59 6.36 7.50 -1.32
N PRO A 60 5.95 7.00 -2.50
CA PRO A 60 4.76 6.17 -2.66
C PRO A 60 4.58 5.09 -1.59
N VAL A 61 5.64 4.46 -1.09
CA VAL A 61 5.54 3.26 -0.21
C VAL A 61 5.70 3.55 1.30
N SER A 62 5.45 4.76 1.82
CA SER A 62 5.68 5.06 3.24
C SER A 62 4.39 5.01 4.07
N ALA A 63 4.28 4.06 5.00
CA ALA A 63 3.32 4.14 6.09
C ALA A 63 3.92 5.04 7.18
N GLN A 64 3.85 6.36 7.02
CA GLN A 64 4.31 7.31 8.06
C GLN A 64 3.16 7.96 8.82
N SER A 65 1.96 7.42 8.63
CA SER A 65 0.73 7.84 9.29
C SER A 65 0.07 6.64 9.96
N ASP A 66 -0.67 6.87 11.04
CA ASP A 66 -1.40 5.85 11.81
C ASP A 66 -2.70 5.40 11.13
N TYR A 67 -2.92 5.86 9.90
CA TYR A 67 -4.10 5.54 9.11
C TYR A 67 -3.80 5.56 7.61
N ILE A 68 -4.69 4.92 6.86
CA ILE A 68 -4.72 4.85 5.41
C ILE A 68 -5.93 5.66 4.93
N VAL A 69 -5.74 6.47 3.89
CA VAL A 69 -6.84 7.16 3.21
C VAL A 69 -7.14 6.40 1.92
N SER A 70 -8.36 5.91 1.77
CA SER A 70 -8.86 5.19 0.59
C SER A 70 -10.07 5.91 0.01
N MET A 71 -10.43 5.59 -1.24
CA MET A 71 -11.61 6.14 -1.90
C MET A 71 -12.50 5.02 -2.42
N ASP A 72 -13.77 5.02 -1.99
CA ASP A 72 -14.81 4.22 -2.63
C ASP A 72 -15.15 4.90 -3.97
N ILE A 73 -14.83 4.25 -5.09
CA ILE A 73 -14.96 4.85 -6.43
C ILE A 73 -16.41 4.97 -6.90
N ASP A 74 -17.30 4.14 -6.37
CA ASP A 74 -18.71 4.11 -6.73
C ASP A 74 -19.48 5.18 -5.94
N LYS A 75 -19.19 5.27 -4.64
CA LYS A 75 -19.76 6.31 -3.76
C LYS A 75 -19.04 7.65 -3.91
N GLU A 76 -17.85 7.66 -4.48
CA GLU A 76 -16.95 8.81 -4.62
C GLU A 76 -16.67 9.51 -3.29
N LYS A 77 -16.46 8.70 -2.25
CA LYS A 77 -16.22 9.17 -0.89
C LYS A 77 -14.90 8.63 -0.37
N PHE A 78 -14.17 9.48 0.32
CA PHE A 78 -12.97 9.08 1.06
C PHE A 78 -13.35 8.38 2.35
N LEU A 79 -12.54 7.38 2.69
CA LEU A 79 -12.60 6.60 3.90
C LEU A 79 -11.22 6.66 4.56
N THR A 80 -11.22 6.73 5.89
CA THR A 80 -10.00 6.64 6.70
C THR A 80 -10.04 5.32 7.44
N ILE A 81 -8.96 4.54 7.31
CA ILE A 81 -8.82 3.22 7.91
C ILE A 81 -7.66 3.31 8.90
N THR A 82 -7.90 3.03 10.17
CA THR A 82 -6.84 3.05 11.19
C THR A 82 -5.91 1.86 10.97
N LEU A 83 -4.60 2.05 11.14
CA LEU A 83 -3.66 0.93 11.15
C LEU A 83 -3.86 0.07 12.43
N PRO A 84 -3.53 -1.23 12.39
CA PRO A 84 -3.68 -2.10 13.56
C PRO A 84 -2.74 -1.70 14.71
N THR A 85 -1.68 -0.95 14.41
CA THR A 85 -0.68 -0.45 15.35
C THR A 85 -0.09 0.85 14.81
N VAL A 86 0.43 1.69 15.70
CA VAL A 86 1.14 2.92 15.33
C VAL A 86 2.28 2.61 14.38
N SER A 87 2.33 3.33 13.26
CA SER A 87 3.32 3.03 12.22
C SER A 87 4.72 3.46 12.64
N ARG A 88 5.70 2.59 12.38
CA ARG A 88 7.12 2.85 12.67
C ARG A 88 7.92 3.11 11.41
N ARG A 89 9.13 3.61 11.62
CA ARG A 89 10.11 3.78 10.55
C ARG A 89 10.35 2.43 9.87
N TYR A 90 10.11 2.39 8.56
CA TYR A 90 10.24 1.23 7.66
C TYR A 90 9.07 0.24 7.63
N ASP A 91 7.98 0.54 8.35
CA ASP A 91 6.73 -0.18 8.15
C ASP A 91 6.15 0.16 6.77
N ARG A 92 5.44 -0.80 6.19
CA ARG A 92 5.01 -0.75 4.78
C ARG A 92 3.62 -1.33 4.60
N ILE A 93 2.84 -0.68 3.75
CA ILE A 93 1.66 -1.28 3.14
C ILE A 93 2.08 -2.04 1.88
N PHE A 94 1.36 -3.11 1.57
CA PHE A 94 1.59 -3.93 0.39
C PHE A 94 0.28 -4.58 -0.06
N GLU A 95 0.24 -5.10 -1.28
CA GLU A 95 -0.86 -5.92 -1.77
C GLU A 95 -0.50 -7.41 -1.62
N SER A 96 -1.45 -8.21 -1.15
CA SER A 96 -1.31 -9.67 -1.03
C SER A 96 -2.60 -10.36 -1.41
N SER A 97 -2.59 -11.12 -2.49
CA SER A 97 -3.70 -11.99 -2.94
C SER A 97 -5.07 -11.31 -2.99
N GLY A 98 -5.14 -10.06 -3.44
CA GLY A 98 -6.40 -9.31 -3.47
C GLY A 98 -6.78 -8.70 -2.11
N PHE A 99 -5.83 -8.54 -1.18
CA PHE A 99 -6.04 -7.83 0.09
C PHE A 99 -4.93 -6.82 0.38
N LEU A 100 -5.26 -5.81 1.19
CA LEU A 100 -4.26 -4.85 1.67
C LEU A 100 -3.55 -5.42 2.89
N GLY A 101 -2.23 -5.52 2.79
CA GLY A 101 -1.36 -5.95 3.86
C GLY A 101 -0.61 -4.78 4.50
N PHE A 102 -0.28 -4.93 5.78
CA PHE A 102 0.58 -4.05 6.54
C PHE A 102 1.65 -4.87 7.26
N VAL A 103 2.91 -4.52 7.03
CA VAL A 103 4.06 -5.12 7.70
C VAL A 103 4.62 -4.13 8.70
N THR A 104 4.76 -4.58 9.95
CA THR A 104 5.27 -3.76 11.04
C THR A 104 6.31 -4.48 11.89
N HIS A 105 7.27 -3.71 12.41
CA HIS A 105 8.22 -4.19 13.39
C HIS A 105 7.62 -4.04 14.80
N ALA A 106 6.86 -5.03 15.25
CA ALA A 106 6.23 -4.99 16.57
C ALA A 106 7.27 -4.98 17.70
N GLU A 107 8.28 -5.85 17.59
CA GLU A 107 9.40 -6.00 18.52
C GLU A 107 10.73 -6.06 17.75
N PRO A 108 11.91 -5.84 18.39
CA PRO A 108 13.21 -5.92 17.73
C PRO A 108 13.51 -7.25 17.04
N ASP A 109 12.83 -8.33 17.44
CA ASP A 109 13.03 -9.67 16.88
C ASP A 109 11.75 -10.25 16.26
N CYS A 110 10.76 -9.40 15.98
CA CYS A 110 9.47 -9.83 15.45
C CYS A 110 8.96 -8.85 14.39
N ILE A 111 8.76 -9.39 13.19
CA ILE A 111 8.02 -8.72 12.12
C ILE A 111 6.61 -9.31 12.10
N GLU A 112 5.60 -8.46 12.20
CA GLU A 112 4.20 -8.85 12.11
C GLU A 112 3.62 -8.46 10.76
N ILE A 113 2.76 -9.34 10.26
CA ILE A 113 2.06 -9.16 9.00
C ILE A 113 0.57 -9.19 9.29
N TRP A 114 -0.08 -8.08 8.95
CA TRP A 114 -1.50 -7.85 9.14
C TRP A 114 -2.17 -7.74 7.78
N ILE A 115 -3.33 -8.36 7.62
CA ILE A 115 -4.13 -8.29 6.40
C ILE A 115 -5.48 -7.66 6.73
N LEU A 116 -5.86 -6.64 5.97
CA LEU A 116 -7.15 -5.98 6.06
C LEU A 116 -8.18 -6.82 5.30
N LYS A 117 -9.13 -7.42 6.02
CA LYS A 117 -10.15 -8.28 5.38
C LYS A 117 -11.35 -7.50 4.85
N ASP A 118 -11.57 -6.28 5.34
CA ASP A 118 -12.68 -5.42 4.92
C ASP A 118 -12.29 -3.94 5.05
N LEU A 119 -12.77 -3.12 4.12
CA LEU A 119 -12.62 -1.67 4.11
C LEU A 119 -13.63 -0.97 5.04
N CYS A 120 -14.68 -1.68 5.47
CA CYS A 120 -15.69 -1.19 6.41
C CYS A 120 -15.25 -1.40 7.87
N GLY A 121 -14.31 -0.58 8.34
CA GLY A 121 -13.86 -0.54 9.75
C GLY A 121 -12.44 -1.05 9.99
N ASP A 122 -12.05 -1.18 11.27
CA ASP A 122 -10.70 -1.58 11.71
C ASP A 122 -10.52 -3.12 11.70
N ASN A 123 -10.83 -3.77 10.57
CA ASN A 123 -10.84 -5.24 10.42
C ASN A 123 -9.47 -5.81 10.01
N TRP A 124 -8.42 -5.39 10.71
CA TRP A 124 -7.09 -5.95 10.53
C TRP A 124 -6.95 -7.28 11.25
N LEU A 125 -6.50 -8.30 10.52
CA LEU A 125 -6.18 -9.61 11.07
C LEU A 125 -4.67 -9.84 11.02
N LYS A 126 -4.08 -10.12 12.17
CA LYS A 126 -2.69 -10.58 12.24
C LYS A 126 -2.62 -11.98 11.65
N GLU A 127 -1.99 -12.11 10.50
CA GLU A 127 -1.91 -13.38 9.78
C GLU A 127 -0.62 -14.12 10.13
N HIS A 128 0.50 -13.40 10.27
CA HIS A 128 1.80 -14.00 10.57
C HIS A 128 2.65 -13.17 11.53
N SER A 129 3.49 -13.87 12.29
CA SER A 129 4.59 -13.33 13.09
C SER A 129 5.87 -14.03 12.69
N ILE A 130 6.79 -13.29 12.09
CA ILE A 130 8.10 -13.78 11.68
C ILE A 130 9.06 -13.49 12.83
N ILE A 131 9.51 -14.54 13.50
CA ILE A 131 10.48 -14.45 14.60
C ILE A 131 11.88 -14.62 14.02
N GLY A 132 12.77 -13.71 14.38
CA GLY A 132 14.16 -13.74 13.93
C GLY A 132 14.92 -12.51 14.41
N SER A 133 16.23 -12.49 14.24
CA SER A 133 17.05 -11.34 14.64
C SER A 133 16.92 -10.19 13.63
N PHE A 134 15.78 -9.49 13.66
CA PHE A 134 15.42 -8.44 12.73
C PHE A 134 15.77 -7.05 13.26
N SER A 135 17.04 -6.65 13.12
CA SER A 135 17.42 -5.25 13.39
C SER A 135 16.44 -4.27 12.75
N LYS A 136 16.15 -3.12 13.39
CA LYS A 136 15.18 -2.10 12.92
C LYS A 136 15.41 -1.55 11.50
N ASP A 137 16.42 -2.01 10.77
CA ASP A 137 16.76 -1.62 9.41
C ASP A 137 16.21 -2.59 8.34
N TYR A 138 15.39 -3.58 8.71
CA TYR A 138 14.69 -4.41 7.72
C TYR A 138 13.51 -3.65 7.11
N VAL A 139 13.29 -3.87 5.81
CA VAL A 139 12.21 -3.26 5.04
C VAL A 139 11.61 -4.32 4.15
N LEU A 140 10.29 -4.35 4.08
CA LEU A 140 9.58 -5.09 3.04
C LEU A 140 9.85 -4.44 1.68
N ILE A 141 10.39 -5.23 0.74
CA ILE A 141 10.61 -4.76 -0.63
C ILE A 141 9.49 -5.20 -1.56
N SER A 142 8.93 -6.39 -1.37
CA SER A 142 7.86 -6.92 -2.23
C SER A 142 7.18 -8.10 -1.56
N ALA A 143 5.91 -8.31 -1.89
CA ALA A 143 5.22 -9.57 -1.73
C ALA A 143 4.91 -10.08 -3.15
N LEU A 144 5.23 -11.33 -3.45
CA LEU A 144 4.86 -11.89 -4.74
C LEU A 144 3.33 -12.03 -4.81
N GLY A 145 2.74 -11.76 -5.99
CA GLY A 145 1.28 -11.70 -6.17
C GLY A 145 0.51 -13.00 -5.91
N ASN A 146 1.20 -14.11 -5.63
CA ASN A 146 0.56 -15.33 -5.11
C ASN A 146 0.36 -15.28 -3.59
N GLY A 147 0.82 -14.22 -2.92
CA GLY A 147 0.75 -14.01 -1.47
C GLY A 147 1.48 -15.08 -0.65
N ARG A 148 2.40 -15.86 -1.25
CA ARG A 148 3.08 -16.97 -0.55
C ARG A 148 4.41 -16.58 0.05
N GLU A 149 5.02 -15.52 -0.46
CA GLU A 149 6.36 -15.11 -0.06
C GLU A 149 6.49 -13.60 0.06
N VAL A 150 7.18 -13.17 1.11
CA VAL A 150 7.57 -11.77 1.31
C VAL A 150 9.08 -11.63 1.33
N PHE A 151 9.55 -10.57 0.67
CA PHE A 151 10.97 -10.25 0.53
C PHE A 151 11.31 -9.11 1.46
N LEU A 152 12.22 -9.40 2.39
CA LEU A 152 12.76 -8.46 3.36
C LEU A 152 14.20 -8.13 2.99
N LYS A 153 14.58 -6.87 3.13
CA LYS A 153 15.98 -6.42 2.98
C LYS A 153 16.38 -5.54 4.12
N LYS A 154 17.60 -5.78 4.60
CA LYS A 154 18.29 -4.87 5.51
C LYS A 154 18.88 -3.69 4.74
N ILE A 155 18.50 -2.46 5.08
CA ILE A 155 18.92 -1.22 4.37
C ILE A 155 20.43 -1.08 4.31
N ASN A 156 21.11 -1.33 5.42
CA ASN A 156 22.56 -1.22 5.57
C ASN A 156 23.27 -2.59 5.51
N GLY A 157 22.59 -3.61 4.98
CA GLY A 157 23.10 -4.97 4.90
C GLY A 157 23.71 -5.31 3.54
N ASP A 158 24.31 -6.50 3.47
CA ASP A 158 24.89 -7.08 2.25
C ASP A 158 23.84 -7.31 1.14
N LYS A 159 24.30 -7.82 0.00
CA LYS A 159 23.49 -8.18 -1.19
C LYS A 159 22.53 -9.39 -0.98
N PHE A 160 22.13 -9.66 0.25
CA PHE A 160 21.23 -10.75 0.60
C PHE A 160 19.85 -10.21 0.95
N HIS A 161 18.83 -10.90 0.46
CA HIS A 161 17.46 -10.67 0.88
C HIS A 161 17.01 -11.87 1.71
N ASP A 162 16.18 -11.63 2.71
CA ASP A 162 15.50 -12.67 3.46
C ASP A 162 14.11 -12.87 2.83
N VAL A 163 13.81 -14.11 2.45
CA VAL A 163 12.50 -14.50 1.91
C VAL A 163 11.79 -15.30 2.99
N TYR A 164 10.62 -14.82 3.40
CA TYR A 164 9.76 -15.56 4.28
C TYR A 164 8.68 -16.24 3.45
N ASN A 165 8.56 -17.56 3.61
CA ASN A 165 7.51 -18.35 2.98
C ASN A 165 6.40 -18.60 4.01
N TYR A 166 5.17 -18.16 3.71
CA TYR A 166 4.03 -18.24 4.63
C TYR A 166 3.59 -19.68 4.91
N GLU A 167 3.60 -20.55 3.90
CA GLU A 167 3.15 -21.94 4.01
C GLU A 167 4.09 -22.76 4.89
N LEU A 168 5.40 -22.60 4.66
CA LEU A 168 6.43 -23.31 5.41
C LEU A 168 6.77 -22.62 6.74
N GLN A 169 6.37 -21.35 6.90
CA GLN A 169 6.79 -20.47 8.00
C GLN A 169 8.32 -20.40 8.15
N GLU A 170 9.03 -20.48 7.02
CA GLU A 170 10.49 -20.53 6.96
C GLU A 170 11.06 -19.22 6.42
N LEU A 171 12.13 -18.74 7.06
CA LEU A 171 12.95 -17.64 6.57
C LEU A 171 14.19 -18.19 5.86
N LYS A 172 14.40 -17.79 4.61
CA LYS A 172 15.55 -18.21 3.79
C LYS A 172 16.32 -17.01 3.28
N LYS A 173 17.66 -17.07 3.39
CA LYS A 173 18.55 -16.06 2.81
C LYS A 173 18.85 -16.39 1.36
N ILE A 174 18.54 -15.44 0.48
CA ILE A 174 18.89 -15.53 -0.93
C ILE A 174 19.91 -14.46 -1.29
N LYS A 175 20.90 -14.84 -2.10
CA LYS A 175 21.85 -13.88 -2.68
C LYS A 175 21.19 -13.23 -3.89
N VAL A 176 21.07 -11.91 -3.88
CA VAL A 176 20.46 -11.17 -4.97
C VAL A 176 21.56 -10.53 -5.80
N ASP A 177 21.57 -10.86 -7.09
CA ASP A 177 22.50 -10.23 -8.01
C ASP A 177 22.12 -8.76 -8.19
N CYS A 178 23.11 -7.86 -8.31
CA CYS A 178 22.94 -6.42 -8.11
C CYS A 178 21.83 -5.79 -8.99
N ASN A 179 21.60 -6.36 -10.18
CA ASN A 179 20.55 -5.94 -11.12
C ASN A 179 19.12 -6.18 -10.60
N LEU A 180 18.88 -7.26 -9.84
CA LEU A 180 17.55 -7.57 -9.30
C LEU A 180 17.17 -6.66 -8.13
N SER A 181 18.15 -6.19 -7.35
CA SER A 181 17.87 -5.28 -6.23
C SER A 181 17.25 -3.94 -6.66
N GLN A 182 17.60 -3.46 -7.87
CA GLN A 182 16.98 -2.30 -8.49
C GLN A 182 15.58 -2.63 -9.00
N ILE A 183 15.37 -3.82 -9.57
CA ILE A 183 14.08 -4.29 -10.08
C ILE A 183 13.06 -4.51 -8.95
N ILE A 184 13.47 -5.06 -7.80
CA ILE A 184 12.56 -5.32 -6.68
C ILE A 184 12.12 -3.99 -6.02
N SER A 185 12.97 -2.96 -6.03
CA SER A 185 12.57 -1.60 -5.61
C SER A 185 11.52 -0.95 -6.54
N ILE A 186 11.31 -1.53 -7.73
CA ILE A 186 10.31 -1.12 -8.72
C ILE A 186 9.05 -2.01 -8.62
N SER A 187 9.14 -3.20 -8.02
CA SER A 187 8.05 -4.19 -7.96
C SER A 187 7.22 -4.16 -6.66
N VAL A 188 7.00 -2.96 -6.10
CA VAL A 188 5.79 -2.71 -5.32
C VAL A 188 4.83 -1.99 -6.26
N PRO A 189 4.04 -2.73 -7.06
CA PRO A 189 3.00 -2.07 -7.83
C PRO A 189 2.03 -1.45 -6.81
N HIS A 190 1.40 -0.35 -7.19
CA HIS A 190 0.23 0.25 -6.50
C HIS A 190 0.47 1.29 -5.42
N VAL A 191 1.35 2.28 -5.64
CA VAL A 191 1.28 3.49 -4.80
C VAL A 191 1.14 4.82 -5.52
N ASN A 192 0.84 4.76 -6.81
CA ASN A 192 0.07 5.79 -7.52
C ASN A 192 -1.01 5.15 -8.42
N SER A 193 -1.46 3.95 -8.09
CA SER A 193 -2.78 3.52 -8.51
C SER A 193 -3.57 3.34 -7.24
N LEU A 194 -4.59 4.16 -7.05
CA LEU A 194 -5.81 3.72 -6.37
C LEU A 194 -6.07 2.29 -6.87
N ALA A 195 -5.76 1.31 -6.03
CA ALA A 195 -5.83 -0.09 -6.43
C ALA A 195 -7.29 -0.50 -6.48
N SER A 196 -7.65 -1.22 -7.54
CA SER A 196 -8.98 -1.76 -7.75
C SER A 196 -9.07 -3.16 -7.14
N TRP A 197 -10.04 -3.39 -6.26
CA TRP A 197 -10.46 -4.74 -5.90
C TRP A 197 -11.49 -5.21 -6.91
N GLU A 198 -11.17 -6.24 -7.69
CA GLU A 198 -12.21 -7.01 -8.40
C GLU A 198 -12.86 -7.94 -7.37
N ALA A 199 -14.17 -7.74 -7.13
CA ALA A 199 -14.97 -8.79 -6.53
C ALA A 199 -15.16 -9.90 -7.59
N LEU A 200 -14.61 -11.09 -7.33
CA LEU A 200 -14.92 -12.25 -8.15
C LEU A 200 -16.43 -12.52 -8.06
N PRO A 201 -17.12 -12.77 -9.18
CA PRO A 201 -18.50 -13.27 -9.14
C PRO A 201 -18.50 -14.64 -8.46
N GLU A 202 -19.42 -14.85 -7.52
CA GLU A 202 -19.72 -16.19 -7.00
C GLU A 202 -20.06 -17.11 -8.17
N LEU A 203 -19.19 -18.08 -8.45
CA LEU A 203 -19.45 -19.16 -9.39
C LEU A 203 -20.34 -20.19 -8.68
N TRP A 204 -21.59 -20.28 -9.11
CA TRP A 204 -22.43 -21.48 -8.97
C TRP A 204 -22.56 -22.13 -10.35
#